data_AF-A0A9W8TBM7-F1
#
_entry.id   AF-A0A9W8TBM7-F1
#
_cell.length_a   1.000
_cell.length_b   1.000
_cell.length_c   1.000
_cell.angle_alpha   90.00
_cell.angle_beta   90.00
_cell.angle_gamma   90.00
#
_symmetry.space_group_name_H-M   'P 1'
#
loop_
_entity.id
_entity.type
_entity.pdbx_description
1 polymer ?
#
loop_
_entity_poly.entity_id
_entity_poly.type
_entity_poly.pdbx_seq_one_letter_code
_entity_poly.pdbx_strand_id
1 'polypeptide(L)'
;MGISAAAFTTNRRRKTAIASRAGPRGIKEGVPVSSMFKTQICSGAEMNWTPELIDDIVARSAYQWEGSADNGDLIMTQIHDPQELRAKDRLRQQRAKARAAGKDTATDGLVPEELIKTLVLALNSESLEMAFPYLLMHRWCWNFLRSVKDNCDPVLRELYTPTYMEKESELPWVVGYILTAASGVDGVRDLRLLNLAAEPCNAMIDSGAGQIAIEIARKMGKDIQVETEE
;
A
#
# COMPACT_ATOMS: atom_id res chain seq x y z
N MET A 1 2.88 -4.88 15.88
CA MET A 1 3.86 -3.79 15.77
C MET A 1 3.15 -2.57 15.20
N GLY A 2 3.22 -1.43 15.87
CA GLY A 2 2.48 -0.23 15.48
C GLY A 2 2.53 0.76 16.63
N ILE A 3 3.71 1.26 16.95
CA ILE A 3 3.89 2.24 18.01
C ILE A 3 3.75 3.60 17.34
N SER A 4 2.84 4.44 17.83
CA SER A 4 2.71 5.80 17.29
C SER A 4 3.95 6.61 17.65
N ALA A 5 4.48 7.41 16.72
CA ALA A 5 5.57 8.36 17.00
C ALA A 5 5.19 9.31 18.16
N ALA A 6 3.90 9.61 18.33
CA ALA A 6 3.37 10.38 19.45
C ALA A 6 3.64 9.74 20.83
N ALA A 7 3.92 8.43 20.89
CA ALA A 7 4.28 7.75 22.14
C ALA A 7 5.67 8.15 22.67
N PHE A 8 6.49 8.80 21.84
CA PHE A 8 7.86 9.24 22.16
C PHE A 8 7.98 10.75 22.43
N THR A 9 6.87 11.49 22.50
CA THR A 9 6.90 12.93 22.81
C THR A 9 7.20 13.19 24.28
N THR A 10 7.93 14.28 24.57
CA THR A 10 8.29 14.73 25.93
C THR A 10 7.09 15.03 26.83
N ASN A 11 5.92 15.36 26.27
CA ASN A 11 4.70 15.66 27.00
C ASN A 11 3.71 14.48 27.07
N ARG A 12 4.21 13.28 27.41
CA ARG A 12 3.38 12.07 27.48
C ARG A 12 2.68 11.89 28.83
N ARG A 13 1.41 11.49 28.80
CA ARG A 13 0.70 10.95 29.99
C ARG A 13 1.29 9.59 30.36
N ARG A 14 1.81 9.47 31.60
CA ARG A 14 2.57 8.33 32.18
C ARG A 14 1.96 6.91 32.09
N LYS A 15 0.77 6.70 31.51
CA LYS A 15 0.07 5.40 31.47
C LYS A 15 -0.56 5.01 30.13
N THR A 16 -0.29 5.73 29.03
CA THR A 16 -0.89 5.37 27.73
C THR A 16 -0.17 4.16 27.12
N ALA A 17 -0.93 3.15 26.67
CA ALA A 17 -0.39 2.02 25.95
C ALA A 17 0.39 2.48 24.70
N ILE A 18 1.60 1.94 24.52
CA ILE A 18 2.54 2.32 23.45
C ILE A 18 2.10 1.72 22.10
N ALA A 19 1.44 0.56 22.13
CA ALA A 19 0.95 -0.12 20.94
C ALA A 19 -0.39 0.47 20.46
N SER A 20 -0.49 0.70 19.15
CA SER A 20 -1.73 0.99 18.44
C SER A 20 -2.76 -0.11 18.69
N ARG A 21 -3.98 0.29 19.08
CA ARG A 21 -5.14 -0.61 19.18
C ARG A 21 -5.50 -1.27 17.85
N ALA A 22 -5.17 -0.64 16.73
CA ALA A 22 -5.48 -1.15 15.40
C ALA A 22 -4.49 -2.19 14.88
N GLY A 23 -3.42 -2.49 15.62
CA GLY A 23 -2.39 -3.45 15.19
C GLY A 23 -1.54 -2.95 14.00
N PRO A 24 -0.71 -3.83 13.43
CA PRO A 24 0.06 -3.54 12.21
C PRO A 24 -0.90 -3.35 11.03
N ARG A 25 -0.74 -2.26 10.27
CA ARG A 25 -1.46 -2.06 9.02
C ARG A 25 -0.85 -2.96 7.95
N GLY A 26 -1.65 -3.85 7.38
CA GLY A 26 -1.27 -4.63 6.19
C GLY A 26 -1.55 -3.87 4.90
N ILE A 27 -0.92 -4.31 3.82
CA ILE A 27 -1.27 -3.88 2.47
C ILE A 27 -2.68 -4.41 2.18
N LYS A 28 -3.57 -3.50 1.78
CA LYS A 28 -4.91 -3.87 1.33
C LYS A 28 -4.82 -4.35 -0.10
N GLU A 29 -5.71 -5.26 -0.48
CA GLU A 29 -5.90 -5.64 -1.87
C GLU A 29 -6.64 -4.49 -2.59
N GLY A 30 -5.94 -3.74 -3.44
CA GLY A 30 -6.52 -2.67 -4.26
C GLY A 30 -6.69 -3.05 -5.73
N VAL A 31 -6.55 -4.34 -6.05
CA VAL A 31 -6.77 -4.92 -7.40
C VAL A 31 -7.97 -5.88 -7.42
N PRO A 32 -9.18 -5.42 -7.05
CA PRO A 32 -10.35 -6.28 -6.84
C PRO A 32 -10.83 -7.01 -8.11
N VAL A 33 -10.55 -6.50 -9.31
CA VAL A 33 -10.87 -7.17 -10.58
C VAL A 33 -9.76 -8.16 -10.94
N SER A 34 -8.51 -7.72 -10.95
CA SER A 34 -7.35 -8.53 -11.34
C SER A 34 -7.16 -9.74 -10.42
N SER A 35 -7.50 -9.60 -9.13
CA SER A 35 -7.42 -10.72 -8.19
C SER A 35 -8.38 -11.86 -8.48
N MET A 36 -9.49 -11.60 -9.21
CA MET A 36 -10.40 -12.66 -9.67
C MET A 36 -9.73 -13.64 -10.62
N PHE A 37 -8.70 -13.19 -11.33
CA PHE A 37 -7.97 -13.96 -12.35
C PHE A 37 -6.73 -14.64 -11.78
N LYS A 38 -6.42 -14.45 -10.49
CA LYS A 38 -5.17 -14.93 -9.87
C LYS A 38 -5.02 -16.44 -10.01
N THR A 39 -6.07 -17.22 -9.76
CA THR A 39 -6.03 -18.68 -9.84
C THR A 39 -5.79 -19.16 -11.27
N GLN A 40 -6.44 -18.52 -12.24
CA GLN A 40 -6.31 -18.83 -13.66
C GLN A 40 -4.88 -18.55 -14.14
N ILE A 41 -4.34 -17.38 -13.77
CA ILE A 41 -2.99 -16.97 -14.14
C ILE A 41 -1.93 -17.84 -13.44
N CYS A 42 -2.07 -18.11 -12.14
CA CYS A 42 -1.06 -18.84 -11.37
C CYS A 42 -1.11 -20.36 -11.58
N SER A 43 -2.30 -20.92 -11.83
CA SER A 43 -2.50 -22.37 -11.89
C SER A 43 -2.88 -22.87 -13.29
N GLY A 44 -3.02 -21.99 -14.28
CA GLY A 44 -3.42 -22.35 -15.64
C GLY A 44 -4.86 -22.84 -15.75
N ALA A 45 -5.73 -22.52 -14.78
CA ALA A 45 -7.11 -22.95 -14.79
C ALA A 45 -7.90 -22.27 -15.92
N GLU A 46 -8.74 -23.02 -16.61
CA GLU A 46 -9.65 -22.48 -17.63
C GLU A 46 -10.69 -21.53 -17.02
N MET A 47 -11.08 -20.52 -17.80
CA MET A 47 -12.08 -19.53 -17.40
C MET A 47 -13.29 -19.56 -18.32
N ASN A 48 -14.45 -19.85 -17.74
CA ASN A 48 -15.72 -19.75 -18.45
C ASN A 48 -16.27 -18.34 -18.32
N TRP A 49 -16.38 -17.64 -19.45
CA TRP A 49 -16.99 -16.31 -19.51
C TRP A 49 -18.51 -16.43 -19.45
N THR A 50 -19.11 -15.94 -18.36
CA THR A 50 -20.56 -15.87 -18.21
C THR A 50 -21.01 -14.42 -18.01
N PRO A 51 -22.26 -14.07 -18.37
CA PRO A 51 -22.80 -12.72 -18.12
C PRO A 51 -22.74 -12.31 -16.65
N GLU A 52 -22.88 -13.26 -15.72
CA GLU A 52 -22.84 -12.99 -14.28
C GLU A 52 -21.43 -12.64 -13.81
N LEU A 53 -20.42 -13.31 -14.38
CA LEU A 53 -19.01 -13.01 -14.12
C LEU A 53 -18.65 -11.61 -14.62
N ILE A 54 -19.18 -11.24 -15.79
CA ILE A 54 -19.03 -9.93 -16.39
C ILE A 54 -19.64 -8.84 -15.48
N ASP A 55 -20.85 -9.04 -14.98
CA ASP A 55 -21.49 -8.13 -14.03
C ASP A 55 -20.69 -7.99 -12.73
N ASP A 56 -20.10 -9.09 -12.22
CA ASP A 56 -19.29 -9.06 -11.00
C ASP A 56 -18.00 -8.25 -11.22
N ILE A 57 -17.36 -8.35 -12.39
CA ILE A 57 -16.19 -7.55 -12.74
C ILE A 57 -16.54 -6.06 -12.75
N VAL A 58 -17.63 -5.68 -13.42
CA VAL A 58 -18.06 -4.27 -13.48
C VAL A 58 -18.43 -3.76 -12.08
N ALA A 59 -19.12 -4.56 -11.28
CA ALA A 59 -19.49 -4.19 -9.91
C ALA A 59 -18.28 -4.00 -8.98
N ARG A 60 -17.19 -4.75 -9.20
CA ARG A 60 -15.94 -4.69 -8.41
C ARG A 60 -15.01 -3.55 -8.81
N SER A 61 -15.17 -2.99 -10.00
CA SER A 61 -14.35 -1.85 -10.43
C SER A 61 -14.44 -0.74 -9.37
N ALA A 62 -13.32 -0.40 -8.72
CA ALA A 62 -13.26 0.68 -7.74
C ALA A 62 -13.09 2.06 -8.39
N TYR A 63 -13.36 2.15 -9.69
CA TYR A 63 -13.07 3.28 -10.53
C TYR A 63 -14.36 3.89 -11.08
N GLN A 64 -14.35 5.21 -11.23
CA GLN A 64 -15.45 5.99 -11.78
C GLN A 64 -14.98 6.81 -12.97
N TRP A 65 -15.97 7.20 -13.78
CA TRP A 65 -15.77 7.99 -14.97
C TRP A 65 -15.88 9.48 -14.63
N GLU A 66 -14.89 10.24 -15.05
CA GLU A 66 -14.96 11.70 -15.11
C GLU A 66 -14.69 12.14 -16.55
N GLY A 67 -15.46 13.12 -17.05
CA GLY A 67 -15.37 13.59 -18.43
C GLY A 67 -16.17 12.76 -19.46
N SER A 68 -15.96 13.03 -20.74
CA SER A 68 -16.64 12.40 -21.87
C SER A 68 -15.64 11.91 -22.93
N ALA A 69 -15.87 10.71 -23.45
CA ALA A 69 -15.08 10.18 -24.57
C ALA A 69 -15.13 11.09 -25.80
N ASP A 70 -16.28 11.72 -26.04
CA ASP A 70 -16.52 12.58 -27.20
C ASP A 70 -15.77 13.91 -27.12
N ASN A 71 -15.48 14.37 -25.89
CA ASN A 71 -14.73 15.61 -25.63
C ASN A 71 -13.23 15.37 -25.49
N GLY A 72 -12.79 14.10 -25.48
CA GLY A 72 -11.38 13.73 -25.31
C GLY A 72 -10.82 13.95 -23.89
N ASP A 73 -11.68 14.20 -22.90
CA ASP A 73 -11.32 14.47 -21.50
C ASP A 73 -11.68 13.31 -20.56
N LEU A 74 -12.02 12.14 -21.11
CA LEU A 74 -12.37 10.96 -20.33
C LEU A 74 -11.17 10.49 -19.48
N ILE A 75 -11.31 10.64 -18.17
CA ILE A 75 -10.36 10.14 -17.18
C ILE A 75 -11.06 9.15 -16.26
N MET A 76 -10.32 8.09 -15.91
CA MET A 76 -10.77 7.07 -14.97
C MET A 76 -10.10 7.35 -13.62
N THR A 77 -10.89 7.75 -12.62
CA THR A 77 -10.38 8.07 -11.29
C THR A 77 -10.76 6.97 -10.31
N GLN A 78 -9.88 6.70 -9.33
CA GLN A 78 -10.22 5.78 -8.26
C GLN A 78 -11.22 6.46 -7.33
N ILE A 79 -12.25 5.74 -6.90
CA ILE A 79 -13.20 6.25 -5.90
C ILE A 79 -12.43 6.37 -4.57
N HIS A 80 -12.06 7.60 -4.22
CA HIS A 80 -11.33 7.88 -2.99
C HIS A 80 -12.26 8.00 -1.77
N ASP A 81 -13.57 8.26 -1.97
CA ASP A 81 -14.54 8.35 -0.87
C ASP A 81 -14.83 6.95 -0.28
N PRO A 82 -14.48 6.70 1.00
CA PRO A 82 -14.78 5.44 1.67
C PRO A 82 -16.29 5.15 1.78
N GLN A 83 -17.16 6.15 1.74
CA GLN A 83 -18.61 5.96 1.83
C GLN A 83 -19.20 5.44 0.52
N GLU A 84 -18.78 6.01 -0.61
CA GLU A 84 -19.20 5.58 -1.94
C GLU A 84 -18.75 4.14 -2.23
N LEU A 85 -17.51 3.80 -1.88
CA LEU A 85 -17.00 2.44 -2.02
C LEU A 85 -17.83 1.43 -1.20
N ARG A 86 -18.19 1.78 0.04
CA ARG A 86 -19.05 0.95 0.89
C ARG A 86 -20.48 0.84 0.36
N ALA A 87 -21.02 1.89 -0.26
CA ALA A 87 -22.34 1.85 -0.86
C ALA A 87 -22.35 0.89 -2.06
N LYS A 88 -21.31 0.95 -2.92
CA LYS A 88 -21.11 0.05 -4.05
C LYS A 88 -20.96 -1.41 -3.60
N ASP A 89 -20.17 -1.65 -2.54
CA ASP A 89 -20.02 -2.99 -1.93
C ASP A 89 -21.35 -3.52 -1.36
N ARG A 90 -22.14 -2.66 -0.70
CA ARG A 90 -23.46 -3.06 -0.16
C ARG A 90 -24.42 -3.42 -1.28
N LEU A 91 -24.48 -2.63 -2.35
CA LEU A 91 -25.29 -2.92 -3.53
C LEU A 91 -24.91 -4.25 -4.17
N ARG A 92 -23.60 -4.50 -4.30
CA ARG A 92 -23.07 -5.77 -4.80
C ARG A 92 -23.49 -6.96 -3.92
N GLN A 93 -23.34 -6.85 -2.60
CA GLN A 93 -23.76 -7.89 -1.66
C GLN A 93 -25.27 -8.14 -1.70
N GLN A 94 -26.07 -7.10 -1.87
CA GLN A 94 -27.53 -7.22 -2.02
C GLN A 94 -27.90 -7.94 -3.32
N ARG A 95 -27.29 -7.58 -4.45
CA ARG A 95 -27.48 -8.27 -5.74
C ARG A 95 -27.07 -9.73 -5.68
N ALA A 96 -25.90 -10.04 -5.10
CA ALA A 96 -25.45 -11.41 -4.92
C ALA A 96 -26.43 -12.25 -4.07
N LYS A 97 -27.00 -11.67 -3.01
CA LYS A 97 -28.03 -12.32 -2.18
C LYS A 97 -29.36 -12.51 -2.92
N ALA A 98 -29.80 -11.53 -3.73
CA ALA A 98 -31.00 -11.63 -4.54
C ALA A 98 -30.89 -12.73 -5.62
N ARG A 99 -29.71 -12.85 -6.25
CA ARG A 99 -29.38 -13.93 -7.19
C ARG A 99 -29.37 -15.30 -6.53
N ALA A 100 -28.73 -15.44 -5.36
CA ALA A 100 -28.73 -16.68 -4.60
C ALA A 100 -30.15 -17.11 -4.16
N ALA A 101 -31.07 -16.14 -4.03
CA ALA A 101 -32.48 -16.38 -3.73
C ALA A 101 -33.36 -16.61 -4.97
N GLY A 102 -32.79 -16.67 -6.18
CA GLY A 102 -33.52 -16.94 -7.43
C GLY A 102 -34.48 -15.83 -7.88
N LYS A 103 -34.31 -14.60 -7.39
CA LYS A 103 -35.22 -13.46 -7.65
C LYS A 103 -34.79 -12.53 -8.79
N ASP A 104 -33.60 -12.70 -9.34
CA ASP A 104 -33.11 -11.89 -10.46
C ASP A 104 -33.50 -12.55 -11.80
N THR A 105 -34.37 -11.89 -12.58
CA THR A 105 -34.78 -12.32 -13.93
C THR A 105 -34.35 -11.37 -15.04
N ALA A 106 -33.62 -10.30 -14.73
CA ALA A 106 -33.13 -9.36 -15.73
C ALA A 106 -31.60 -9.25 -15.67
N THR A 107 -30.92 -10.01 -16.54
CA THR A 107 -29.59 -9.61 -16.99
C THR A 107 -29.78 -8.41 -17.92
N ASP A 108 -29.87 -7.22 -17.34
CA ASP A 108 -29.75 -5.97 -18.09
C ASP A 108 -28.28 -5.83 -18.47
N GLY A 109 -27.88 -6.61 -19.48
CA GLY A 109 -26.50 -6.71 -19.92
C GLY A 109 -26.06 -5.38 -20.47
N LEU A 110 -24.90 -4.90 -20.02
CA LEU A 110 -24.25 -3.73 -20.60
C LEU A 110 -24.10 -3.92 -22.11
N VAL A 111 -24.22 -2.82 -22.85
CA VAL A 111 -23.91 -2.81 -24.28
C VAL A 111 -22.48 -3.33 -24.45
N PRO A 112 -22.19 -4.25 -25.39
CA PRO A 112 -20.88 -4.87 -25.51
C PRO A 112 -19.72 -3.87 -25.58
N GLU A 113 -19.96 -2.70 -26.17
CA GLU A 113 -19.00 -1.60 -26.24
C GLU A 113 -18.71 -0.97 -24.87
N GLU A 114 -19.74 -0.67 -24.08
CA GLU A 114 -19.59 -0.14 -22.72
C GLU A 114 -18.89 -1.13 -21.81
N LEU A 115 -19.17 -2.42 -22.00
CA LEU A 115 -18.52 -3.49 -21.27
C LEU A 115 -17.01 -3.54 -21.56
N ILE A 116 -16.63 -3.59 -22.83
CA ILE A 116 -15.21 -3.67 -23.23
C ILE A 116 -14.47 -2.42 -22.72
N LYS A 117 -15.07 -1.23 -22.88
CA LYS A 117 -14.52 0.03 -22.35
C LYS A 117 -14.29 -0.04 -20.84
N THR A 118 -15.29 -0.49 -20.08
CA THR A 118 -15.19 -0.62 -18.62
C THR A 118 -14.10 -1.60 -18.22
N LEU A 119 -14.02 -2.76 -18.86
CA LEU A 119 -13.06 -3.81 -18.53
C LEU A 119 -11.62 -3.38 -18.84
N VAL A 120 -11.37 -2.86 -20.05
CA VAL A 120 -10.03 -2.41 -20.48
C VAL A 120 -9.50 -1.35 -19.53
N LEU A 121 -10.36 -0.41 -19.12
CA LEU A 121 -9.94 0.70 -18.28
C LEU A 121 -9.80 0.31 -16.81
N ALA A 122 -10.64 -0.58 -16.29
CA ALA A 122 -10.47 -1.15 -14.94
C ALA A 122 -9.18 -1.99 -14.83
N LEU A 123 -8.85 -2.78 -15.84
CA LEU A 123 -7.57 -3.51 -15.88
C LEU A 123 -6.39 -2.55 -16.03
N ASN A 124 -6.51 -1.51 -16.86
CA ASN A 124 -5.47 -0.51 -17.02
C ASN A 124 -5.22 0.32 -15.75
N SER A 125 -6.25 0.57 -14.94
CA SER A 125 -6.09 1.31 -13.69
C SER A 125 -5.47 0.44 -12.59
N GLU A 126 -5.88 -0.82 -12.48
CA GLU A 126 -5.29 -1.80 -11.56
C GLU A 126 -3.87 -2.24 -11.94
N SER A 127 -3.46 -2.03 -13.20
CA SER A 127 -2.14 -2.42 -13.71
C SER A 127 -0.97 -1.89 -12.87
N LEU A 128 -1.08 -0.67 -12.32
CA LEU A 128 -0.04 -0.07 -11.49
C LEU A 128 0.14 -0.81 -10.17
N GLU A 129 -0.95 -1.24 -9.57
CA GLU A 129 -0.91 -1.94 -8.30
C GLU A 129 -0.51 -3.41 -8.50
N MET A 130 -0.97 -4.04 -9.59
CA MET A 130 -0.51 -5.37 -10.00
C MET A 130 0.98 -5.41 -10.35
N ALA A 131 1.47 -4.37 -11.02
CA ALA A 131 2.86 -4.24 -11.41
C ALA A 131 3.72 -3.53 -10.37
N PHE A 132 3.15 -3.18 -9.21
CA PHE A 132 3.91 -2.55 -8.14
C PHE A 132 5.05 -3.50 -7.77
N PRO A 133 6.32 -3.07 -7.89
CA PRO A 133 7.45 -3.96 -7.68
C PRO A 133 7.67 -4.14 -6.18
N TYR A 134 6.73 -4.79 -5.50
CA TYR A 134 6.67 -4.93 -4.04
C TYR A 134 7.95 -5.55 -3.47
N LEU A 135 8.43 -6.62 -4.12
CA LEU A 135 9.68 -7.29 -3.70
C LEU A 135 10.90 -6.38 -3.88
N LEU A 136 10.91 -5.55 -4.92
CA LEU A 136 11.96 -4.57 -5.13
C LEU A 136 11.90 -3.52 -4.00
N MET A 137 10.75 -2.89 -3.78
CA MET A 137 10.54 -1.94 -2.67
C MET A 137 10.97 -2.54 -1.33
N HIS A 138 10.54 -3.78 -1.04
CA HIS A 138 10.93 -4.46 0.19
C HIS A 138 12.44 -4.65 0.29
N ARG A 139 13.12 -5.03 -0.80
CA ARG A 139 14.58 -5.14 -0.86
C ARG A 139 15.27 -3.80 -0.63
N TRP A 140 14.74 -2.70 -1.16
CA TRP A 140 15.23 -1.35 -0.92
C TRP A 140 15.09 -0.95 0.55
N CYS A 141 13.89 -1.12 1.14
CA CYS A 141 13.66 -0.85 2.56
C CYS A 141 14.60 -1.66 3.45
N TRP A 142 14.84 -2.92 3.09
CA TRP A 142 15.73 -3.80 3.84
C TRP A 142 17.19 -3.35 3.77
N ASN A 143 17.67 -3.00 2.57
CA ASN A 143 19.03 -2.47 2.40
C ASN A 143 19.22 -1.15 3.14
N PHE A 144 18.22 -0.28 3.10
CA PHE A 144 18.21 0.98 3.85
C PHE A 144 18.32 0.73 5.36
N LEU A 145 17.46 -0.13 5.92
CA LEU A 145 17.52 -0.49 7.34
C LEU A 145 18.84 -1.14 7.72
N ARG A 146 19.47 -1.90 6.81
CA ARG A 146 20.80 -2.50 7.04
C ARG A 146 21.87 -1.41 7.13
N SER A 147 21.80 -0.40 6.24
CA SER A 147 22.71 0.75 6.29
C SER A 147 22.53 1.58 7.58
N VAL A 148 21.29 1.79 8.02
CA VAL A 148 21.00 2.45 9.31
C VAL A 148 21.58 1.66 10.47
N LYS A 149 21.37 0.34 10.47
CA LYS A 149 21.91 -0.56 11.49
C LYS A 149 23.43 -0.48 11.52
N ASP A 150 24.11 -0.57 10.38
CA ASP A 150 25.57 -0.66 10.33
C ASP A 150 26.24 0.63 10.82
N ASN A 151 25.66 1.80 10.52
CA ASN A 151 26.14 3.08 11.05
C ASN A 151 25.89 3.23 12.55
N CYS A 152 24.78 2.71 13.05
CA CYS A 152 24.41 2.78 14.46
C CYS A 152 25.00 1.64 15.32
N ASP A 153 25.51 0.57 14.71
CA ASP A 153 25.91 -0.68 15.38
C ASP A 153 26.87 -0.46 16.56
N PRO A 154 27.91 0.40 16.46
CA PRO A 154 28.82 0.64 17.59
C PRO A 154 28.10 1.19 18.82
N VAL A 155 27.19 2.16 18.62
CA VAL A 155 26.44 2.81 19.71
C VAL A 155 25.31 1.91 20.20
N LEU A 156 24.68 1.13 19.32
CA LEU A 156 23.66 0.15 19.72
C LEU A 156 24.23 -0.94 20.62
N ARG A 157 25.45 -1.44 20.32
CA ARG A 157 26.14 -2.41 21.18
C ARG A 157 26.56 -1.82 22.52
N GLU A 158 26.94 -0.53 22.55
CA GLU A 158 27.26 0.20 23.78
C GLU A 158 26.03 0.31 24.70
N LEU A 159 24.87 0.68 24.14
CA LEU A 159 23.66 0.96 24.91
C LEU A 159 22.84 -0.29 25.26
N TYR A 160 22.71 -1.23 24.34
CA TYR A 160 21.77 -2.36 24.43
C TYR A 160 22.45 -3.72 24.43
N THR A 161 23.78 -3.76 24.51
CA THR A 161 24.65 -4.96 24.41
C THR A 161 24.64 -5.61 23.01
N PRO A 162 25.61 -6.49 22.68
CA PRO A 162 25.66 -7.15 21.38
C PRO A 162 24.46 -8.05 21.05
N THR A 163 23.63 -8.39 22.04
CA THR A 163 22.43 -9.22 21.87
C THR A 163 21.18 -8.41 21.60
N TYR A 164 21.30 -7.12 21.22
CA TYR A 164 20.14 -6.29 20.87
C TYR A 164 19.38 -6.80 19.64
N MET A 165 20.02 -7.64 18.82
CA MET A 165 19.43 -8.25 17.62
C MET A 165 19.98 -9.67 17.44
N GLU A 166 19.10 -10.67 17.35
CA GLU A 166 19.48 -12.07 17.13
C GLU A 166 19.38 -12.46 15.66
N LYS A 167 18.37 -11.93 14.96
CA LYS A 167 18.04 -12.31 13.59
C LYS A 167 17.90 -11.08 12.71
N GLU A 168 18.21 -11.26 11.43
CA GLU A 168 18.01 -10.19 10.45
C GLU A 168 16.52 -9.79 10.33
N SER A 169 15.58 -10.68 10.62
CA SER A 169 14.14 -10.36 10.66
C SER A 169 13.76 -9.24 11.63
N GLU A 170 14.64 -8.93 12.58
CA GLU A 170 14.47 -7.93 13.62
C GLU A 170 15.04 -6.55 13.22
N LEU A 171 15.57 -6.41 11.99
CA LEU A 171 16.05 -5.14 11.45
C LEU A 171 15.08 -3.96 11.66
N PRO A 172 13.76 -4.11 11.48
CA PRO A 172 12.82 -3.02 11.74
C PRO A 172 12.81 -2.52 13.20
N TRP A 173 13.27 -3.34 14.17
CA TRP A 173 13.34 -2.96 15.58
C TRP A 173 14.46 -1.97 15.88
N VAL A 174 15.48 -1.88 15.01
CA VAL A 174 16.57 -0.88 15.09
C VAL A 174 16.02 0.54 15.20
N VAL A 175 14.96 0.85 14.43
CA VAL A 175 14.28 2.15 14.49
C VAL A 175 13.68 2.40 15.88
N GLY A 176 13.12 1.35 16.50
CA GLY A 176 12.61 1.42 17.87
C GLY A 176 13.70 1.74 18.88
N TYR A 177 14.86 1.08 18.80
CA TYR A 177 16.00 1.36 19.68
C TYR A 177 16.50 2.80 19.54
N ILE A 178 16.62 3.30 18.31
CA ILE A 178 17.02 4.69 18.02
C ILE A 178 16.05 5.69 18.67
N LEU A 179 14.74 5.51 18.46
CA LEU A 179 13.72 6.41 19.02
C LEU A 179 13.63 6.32 20.54
N THR A 180 13.77 5.13 21.11
CA THR A 180 13.77 4.93 22.56
C THR A 180 14.95 5.67 23.21
N ALA A 181 16.17 5.53 22.68
CA ALA A 181 17.35 6.27 23.13
C ALA A 181 17.16 7.80 23.02
N ALA A 182 16.62 8.26 21.89
CA ALA A 182 16.38 9.68 21.64
C ALA A 182 15.26 10.30 22.48
N SER A 183 14.31 9.48 22.95
CA SER A 183 13.21 9.90 23.81
C SER A 183 13.60 9.95 25.30
N GLY A 184 14.68 9.26 25.70
CA GLY A 184 15.07 9.12 27.10
C GLY A 184 14.07 8.32 27.95
N VAL A 185 13.25 7.46 27.32
CA VAL A 185 12.25 6.65 28.05
C VAL A 185 12.91 5.67 29.02
N ASP A 186 14.04 5.08 28.63
CA ASP A 186 14.79 4.10 29.43
C ASP A 186 16.06 4.66 30.08
N GLY A 187 16.28 5.99 30.04
CA GLY A 187 17.50 6.59 30.59
C GLY A 187 17.76 8.03 30.16
N VAL A 188 19.05 8.41 30.11
CA VAL A 188 19.47 9.72 29.61
C VAL A 188 19.21 9.79 28.11
N ARG A 189 18.67 10.92 27.67
CA ARG A 189 18.43 11.20 26.25
C ARG A 189 19.75 11.14 25.47
N ASP A 190 19.86 10.18 24.56
CA ASP A 190 21.01 10.01 23.67
C ASP A 190 20.60 10.25 22.21
N LEU A 191 21.16 11.31 21.61
CA LEU A 191 20.89 11.70 20.23
C LEU A 191 21.92 11.16 19.24
N ARG A 192 22.99 10.49 19.71
CA ARG A 192 24.04 9.92 18.84
C ARG A 192 23.44 8.99 17.79
N LEU A 193 22.52 8.13 18.21
CA LEU A 193 21.82 7.20 17.31
C LEU A 193 20.97 7.89 16.25
N LEU A 194 20.32 9.01 16.57
CA LEU A 194 19.57 9.80 15.58
C LEU A 194 20.51 10.45 14.56
N ASN A 195 21.62 11.02 15.01
CA ASN A 195 22.60 11.66 14.14
C ASN A 195 23.25 10.65 13.18
N LEU A 196 23.63 9.46 13.68
CA LEU A 196 24.20 8.38 12.86
C LEU A 196 23.18 7.81 11.87
N ALA A 197 21.90 7.69 12.27
CA ALA A 197 20.83 7.26 11.38
C ALA A 197 20.47 8.32 10.33
N ALA A 198 20.80 9.59 10.54
CA ALA A 198 20.55 10.65 9.57
C ALA A 198 21.46 10.54 8.35
N GLU A 199 22.69 10.05 8.49
CA GLU A 199 23.62 9.87 7.36
C GLU A 199 23.06 8.99 6.22
N PRO A 200 22.58 7.75 6.47
CA PRO A 200 22.00 6.92 5.42
C PRO A 200 20.65 7.44 4.94
N CYS A 201 19.88 8.16 5.77
CA CYS A 201 18.68 8.88 5.32
C CYS A 201 19.02 9.94 4.28
N ASN A 202 19.99 10.81 4.59
CA ASN A 202 20.42 11.87 3.69
C ASN A 202 21.04 11.29 2.41
N ALA A 203 21.91 10.27 2.53
CA ALA A 203 22.48 9.60 1.37
C ALA A 203 21.40 8.97 0.47
N MET A 204 20.34 8.40 1.04
CA MET A 204 19.22 7.87 0.27
C MET A 204 18.43 8.97 -0.44
N ILE A 205 18.17 10.09 0.24
CA ILE A 205 17.51 11.26 -0.34
C ILE A 205 18.34 11.80 -1.52
N ASP A 206 19.65 11.97 -1.30
CA ASP A 206 20.59 12.50 -2.28
C ASP A 206 20.81 11.56 -3.48
N SER A 207 20.71 10.24 -3.27
CA SER A 207 20.89 9.24 -4.32
C SER A 207 19.82 9.29 -5.42
N GLY A 208 18.70 9.99 -5.19
CA GLY A 208 17.57 10.01 -6.11
C GLY A 208 16.89 8.64 -6.28
N ALA A 209 17.16 7.66 -5.40
CA ALA A 209 16.56 6.33 -5.47
C ALA A 209 15.02 6.35 -5.49
N GLY A 210 14.41 7.36 -4.86
CA GLY A 210 12.97 7.60 -4.95
C GLY A 210 12.49 7.91 -6.39
N GLN A 211 13.33 8.54 -7.22
CA GLN A 211 13.02 8.84 -8.62
C GLN A 211 13.01 7.58 -9.50
N ILE A 212 13.74 6.51 -9.13
CA ILE A 212 13.77 5.26 -9.92
C ILE A 212 12.37 4.63 -9.95
N ALA A 213 11.64 4.65 -8.84
CA ALA A 213 10.26 4.14 -8.79
C ALA A 213 9.33 4.98 -9.68
N ILE A 214 9.52 6.30 -9.70
CA ILE A 214 8.78 7.23 -10.56
C ILE A 214 9.14 7.01 -12.03
N GLU A 215 10.40 6.76 -12.36
CA GLU A 215 10.87 6.50 -13.72
C GLU A 215 10.34 5.16 -14.26
N ILE A 216 10.31 4.12 -13.43
CA ILE A 216 9.70 2.83 -13.78
C ILE A 216 8.19 3.01 -14.01
N ALA A 217 7.49 3.76 -13.16
CA ALA A 217 6.08 4.08 -13.37
C ALA A 217 5.86 4.86 -14.69
N ARG A 218 6.76 5.81 -15.01
CA ARG A 218 6.73 6.54 -16.29
C ARG A 218 6.96 5.62 -17.49
N LYS A 219 7.89 4.66 -17.40
CA LYS A 219 8.09 3.63 -18.45
C LYS A 219 6.87 2.73 -18.64
N MET A 220 6.03 2.61 -17.62
CA MET A 220 4.74 1.93 -17.69
C MET A 220 3.59 2.83 -18.18
N GLY A 221 3.90 4.04 -18.68
CA GLY A 221 2.92 4.99 -19.21
C GLY A 221 2.17 5.77 -18.13
N LYS A 222 2.69 5.82 -16.90
CA LYS A 222 2.04 6.46 -15.75
C LYS A 222 2.92 7.61 -15.26
N ASP A 223 2.51 8.83 -15.60
CA ASP A 223 3.27 10.02 -15.21
C ASP A 223 2.84 10.47 -13.81
N ILE A 224 3.61 10.05 -12.80
CA ILE A 224 3.36 10.39 -11.40
C ILE A 224 4.13 11.67 -11.08
N GLN A 225 3.39 12.75 -10.79
CA GLN A 225 3.96 13.97 -10.24
C GLN A 225 3.87 13.92 -8.71
N VAL A 226 5.00 14.12 -8.05
CA VAL A 226 5.05 14.26 -6.59
C VAL A 226 5.01 15.75 -6.30
N GLU A 227 3.87 16.24 -5.79
CA GLU A 227 3.79 17.60 -5.27
C GLU A 227 4.81 17.74 -4.13
N THR A 228 5.79 18.61 -4.33
CA THR A 228 6.71 19.01 -3.28
C THR A 228 6.11 20.30 -2.74
N GLU A 229 5.50 20.25 -1.55
CA GLU A 229 5.12 21.48 -0.84
C GLU A 229 6.42 22.24 -0.50
N GLU A 230 6.55 23.46 -1.02
CA GLU A 230 7.59 24.44 -0.64
C GLU A 230 7.33 25.04 0.74
#